data_AF-A0A4U1JD33-F1
#
_entry.id   AF-A0A4U1JD33-F1
#
_cell.length_a   1.000
_cell.length_b   1.000
_cell.length_c   1.000
_cell.angle_alpha   90.00
_cell.angle_beta   90.00
_cell.angle_gamma   90.00
#
_symmetry.space_group_name_H-M   'P 1'
#
loop_
_entity.id
_entity.type
_entity.pdbx_description
1 polymer ?
#
loop_
_entity_poly.entity_id
_entity_poly.type
_entity_poly.pdbx_seq_one_letter_code
_entity_poly.pdbx_strand_id
1 'polypeptide(L)'
;MADKTDSNEQKERDPAARRAVTRRKIDVYLDRIVTDVEAIARGDDGRELSAPPADEPRAARLHAALSTLVDSNRKAGRGVAAATRMRTLGQQVAGTLAELLASTRQQAASGSQQAGMVNDITTTIEELNEVGIQNVEKAEGIIQIAEQSEQISQDGQRDVVAAIEGIDRLRQQVELIAAKILDLTERTQQIGEIISSVNEIAEQSKLLALNASIEAAKAGEHGRGFAVVALEIRTLAEQSKQATQQVRSILGEIQKASHSAAMVTEEGSKAATEGSSKVRRIGERLGQLVYVINQTTRAARQITGAMRQQSLGLEQIAQGMKQINMATQETKISVEQAELALDRLARLTEPIRAHDHGTEA
;
A
#
# COMPACT_ATOMS: atom_id res chain seq x y z
N MET A 1 -89.96 -23.57 -105.11
CA MET A 1 -90.67 -22.76 -104.09
C MET A 1 -89.74 -22.73 -102.88
N ALA A 2 -88.75 -21.85 -102.87
CA ALA A 2 -88.88 -20.41 -102.62
C ALA A 2 -89.30 -20.13 -101.18
N ASP A 3 -88.51 -19.27 -100.54
CA ASP A 3 -88.93 -18.36 -99.48
C ASP A 3 -88.92 -18.88 -98.04
N LYS A 4 -87.80 -18.67 -97.34
CA LYS A 4 -87.70 -18.44 -95.87
C LYS A 4 -86.31 -18.10 -95.36
N THR A 5 -85.28 -18.16 -96.20
CA THR A 5 -83.90 -17.76 -95.83
C THR A 5 -83.65 -16.24 -95.94
N ASP A 6 -84.55 -15.48 -96.58
CA ASP A 6 -84.41 -14.02 -96.81
C ASP A 6 -84.90 -13.12 -95.65
N SER A 7 -85.58 -13.66 -94.63
CA SER A 7 -86.21 -12.81 -93.61
C SER A 7 -85.28 -12.36 -92.48
N ASN A 8 -84.07 -12.93 -92.35
CA ASN A 8 -83.15 -12.54 -91.28
C ASN A 8 -82.05 -11.57 -91.76
N GLU A 9 -81.76 -11.51 -93.07
CA GLU A 9 -80.83 -10.55 -93.65
C GLU A 9 -81.51 -9.21 -94.04
N GLN A 10 -82.83 -9.18 -94.23
CA GLN A 10 -83.58 -7.95 -94.51
C GLN A 10 -83.72 -7.01 -93.29
N LYS A 11 -83.61 -7.54 -92.06
CA LYS A 11 -83.69 -6.73 -90.81
C LYS A 11 -82.42 -5.92 -90.52
N GLU A 12 -81.32 -6.21 -91.21
CA GLU A 12 -80.07 -5.46 -91.06
C GLU A 12 -80.00 -4.20 -91.94
N ARG A 13 -81.00 -3.91 -92.78
CA ARG A 13 -80.99 -2.72 -93.68
C ARG A 13 -81.96 -1.60 -93.31
N ASP A 14 -82.57 -1.64 -92.12
CA ASP A 14 -83.39 -0.53 -91.61
C ASP A 14 -82.52 0.49 -90.83
N PRO A 15 -82.42 1.76 -91.30
CA PRO A 15 -81.66 2.81 -90.62
C PRO A 15 -82.14 3.09 -89.18
N ALA A 16 -83.41 2.83 -88.87
CA ALA A 16 -83.98 3.01 -87.53
C ALA A 16 -83.57 1.88 -86.56
N ALA A 17 -83.55 0.63 -87.03
CA ALA A 17 -83.12 -0.52 -86.25
C ALA A 17 -81.60 -0.48 -85.93
N ARG A 18 -80.76 -0.06 -86.89
CA ARG A 18 -79.31 0.15 -86.65
C ARG A 18 -79.05 1.21 -85.58
N ARG A 19 -79.77 2.33 -85.61
CA ARG A 19 -79.67 3.39 -84.57
C ARG A 19 -80.11 2.92 -83.19
N ALA A 20 -81.13 2.08 -83.10
CA ALA A 20 -81.59 1.51 -81.83
C ALA A 20 -80.60 0.48 -81.24
N VAL A 21 -79.99 -0.36 -82.09
CA VAL A 21 -78.95 -1.30 -81.69
C VAL A 21 -77.67 -0.57 -81.26
N THR A 22 -77.21 0.42 -82.03
CA THR A 22 -76.11 1.32 -81.66
C THR A 22 -76.37 2.01 -80.33
N ARG A 23 -77.56 2.60 -80.13
CA ARG A 23 -77.92 3.28 -78.89
C ARG A 23 -77.88 2.33 -77.69
N ARG A 24 -78.44 1.13 -77.84
CA ARG A 24 -78.41 0.10 -76.79
C ARG A 24 -76.98 -0.38 -76.47
N LYS A 25 -76.11 -0.54 -77.49
CA LYS A 25 -74.68 -0.87 -77.30
C LYS A 25 -73.94 0.23 -76.53
N ILE A 26 -74.23 1.50 -76.86
CA ILE A 26 -73.65 2.66 -76.16
C ILE A 26 -74.16 2.72 -74.71
N ASP A 27 -75.46 2.54 -74.47
CA ASP A 27 -76.04 2.57 -73.11
C ASP A 27 -75.44 1.47 -72.23
N VAL A 28 -75.34 0.23 -72.75
CA VAL A 28 -74.68 -0.90 -72.04
C VAL A 28 -73.20 -0.63 -71.78
N TYR A 29 -72.49 0.02 -72.72
CA TYR A 29 -71.10 0.40 -72.55
C TYR A 29 -70.92 1.51 -71.51
N LEU A 30 -71.81 2.51 -71.50
CA LEU A 30 -71.80 3.59 -70.53
C LEU A 30 -72.07 3.06 -69.11
N ASP A 31 -73.04 2.17 -68.93
CA ASP A 31 -73.31 1.55 -67.62
C ASP A 31 -72.10 0.77 -67.11
N ARG A 32 -71.45 0.01 -68.00
CA ARG A 32 -70.23 -0.75 -67.68
C ARG A 32 -69.06 0.16 -67.32
N ILE A 33 -68.77 1.19 -68.11
CA ILE A 33 -67.64 2.07 -67.86
C ILE A 33 -67.85 2.94 -66.61
N VAL A 34 -69.09 3.35 -66.32
CA VAL A 34 -69.45 4.01 -65.06
C VAL A 34 -69.19 3.06 -63.88
N THR A 35 -69.63 1.80 -63.99
CA THR A 35 -69.37 0.79 -62.95
C THR A 35 -67.87 0.56 -62.73
N ASP A 36 -67.08 0.50 -63.81
CA ASP A 36 -65.63 0.31 -63.74
C ASP A 36 -64.94 1.53 -63.11
N VAL A 37 -65.31 2.75 -63.52
CA VAL A 37 -64.78 3.99 -62.94
C VAL A 37 -65.17 4.14 -61.47
N GLU A 38 -66.40 3.79 -61.08
CA GLU A 38 -66.83 3.79 -59.68
C GLU A 38 -66.08 2.75 -58.84
N ALA A 39 -65.82 1.56 -59.39
CA ALA A 39 -65.03 0.54 -58.71
C ALA A 39 -63.57 0.99 -58.52
N ILE A 40 -62.95 1.58 -59.55
CA ILE A 40 -61.62 2.18 -59.47
C ILE A 40 -61.61 3.34 -58.45
N ALA A 41 -62.63 4.20 -58.46
CA ALA A 41 -62.78 5.29 -57.49
C ALA A 41 -62.96 4.80 -56.04
N ARG A 42 -63.52 3.60 -55.85
CA ARG A 42 -63.62 2.91 -54.55
C ARG A 42 -62.34 2.15 -54.16
N GLY A 43 -61.28 2.20 -54.97
CA GLY A 43 -59.96 1.62 -54.67
C GLY A 43 -59.65 0.28 -55.34
N ASP A 44 -60.47 -0.18 -56.28
CA ASP A 44 -60.19 -1.38 -57.10
C ASP A 44 -59.22 -1.03 -58.25
N ASP A 45 -57.99 -0.66 -57.88
CA ASP A 45 -56.95 -0.20 -58.80
C ASP A 45 -56.49 -1.27 -59.81
N GLY A 46 -56.86 -2.54 -59.64
CA GLY A 46 -56.55 -3.63 -60.55
C GLY A 46 -57.54 -3.79 -61.71
N ARG A 47 -58.69 -3.11 -61.67
CA ARG A 47 -59.76 -3.25 -62.65
C ARG A 47 -59.45 -2.52 -63.96
N GLU A 48 -59.62 -3.20 -65.09
CA GLU A 48 -59.48 -2.60 -66.42
C GLU A 48 -60.81 -1.97 -66.87
N LEU A 49 -60.74 -0.84 -67.57
CA LEU A 49 -61.93 -0.24 -68.16
C LEU A 49 -62.47 -1.15 -69.26
N SER A 50 -63.78 -1.41 -69.24
CA SER A 50 -64.47 -2.16 -70.29
C SER A 50 -64.17 -1.58 -71.68
N ALA A 51 -63.88 -2.45 -72.66
CA ALA A 51 -63.56 -2.05 -74.02
C ALA A 51 -64.78 -1.42 -74.75
N PRO A 52 -64.56 -0.39 -75.60
CA PRO A 52 -65.62 0.25 -76.36
C PRO A 52 -66.12 -0.65 -77.51
N PRO A 53 -67.36 -0.49 -77.99
CA PRO A 53 -67.82 -1.11 -79.23
C PRO A 53 -66.93 -0.72 -80.41
N ALA A 54 -66.50 -1.69 -81.22
CA ALA A 54 -65.55 -1.49 -82.33
C ALA A 54 -66.08 -0.56 -83.44
N ASP A 55 -67.41 -0.41 -83.52
CA ASP A 55 -68.15 0.36 -84.51
C ASP A 55 -68.47 1.82 -84.06
N GLU A 56 -68.01 2.26 -82.88
CA GLU A 56 -68.41 3.56 -82.30
C GLU A 56 -67.23 4.50 -81.93
N PRO A 57 -66.90 5.51 -82.77
CA PRO A 57 -65.74 6.38 -82.56
C PRO A 57 -65.87 7.33 -81.35
N ARG A 58 -67.09 7.69 -80.94
CA ARG A 58 -67.32 8.52 -79.73
C ARG A 58 -67.05 7.73 -78.45
N ALA A 59 -67.46 6.45 -78.42
CA ALA A 59 -67.19 5.55 -77.30
C ALA A 59 -65.69 5.28 -77.16
N ALA A 60 -64.99 5.10 -78.28
CA ALA A 60 -63.52 4.94 -78.31
C ALA A 60 -62.76 6.17 -77.77
N ARG A 61 -63.18 7.39 -78.14
CA ARG A 61 -62.58 8.62 -77.58
C ARG A 61 -62.80 8.77 -76.07
N LEU A 62 -64.00 8.45 -75.59
CA LEU A 62 -64.31 8.46 -74.16
C LEU A 62 -63.47 7.42 -73.40
N HIS A 63 -63.33 6.21 -73.96
CA HIS A 63 -62.46 5.18 -73.42
C HIS A 63 -61.02 5.67 -73.25
N ALA A 64 -60.43 6.25 -74.30
CA ALA A 64 -59.05 6.73 -74.28
C ALA A 64 -58.83 7.86 -73.25
N ALA A 65 -59.76 8.81 -73.15
CA ALA A 65 -59.71 9.88 -72.17
C ALA A 65 -59.82 9.36 -70.73
N LEU A 66 -60.76 8.45 -70.47
CA LEU A 66 -60.93 7.81 -69.16
C LEU A 66 -59.76 6.91 -68.80
N SER A 67 -59.19 6.16 -69.76
CA SER A 67 -57.99 5.35 -69.54
C SER A 67 -56.81 6.23 -69.16
N THR A 68 -56.62 7.37 -69.82
CA THR A 68 -55.56 8.33 -69.48
C THR A 68 -55.77 8.92 -68.09
N LEU A 69 -57.02 9.21 -67.70
CA LEU A 69 -57.37 9.72 -66.38
C LEU A 69 -57.13 8.66 -65.28
N VAL A 70 -57.55 7.42 -65.50
CA VAL A 70 -57.32 6.28 -64.59
C VAL A 70 -55.83 6.03 -64.43
N ASP A 71 -55.05 6.02 -65.50
CA ASP A 71 -53.60 5.84 -65.41
C ASP A 71 -52.91 7.01 -64.71
N SER A 72 -53.38 8.24 -64.92
CA SER A 72 -52.88 9.43 -64.21
C SER A 72 -53.20 9.36 -62.71
N ASN A 73 -54.43 8.93 -62.36
CA ASN A 73 -54.85 8.77 -60.96
C ASN A 73 -54.09 7.64 -60.26
N ARG A 74 -53.86 6.51 -60.95
CA ARG A 74 -53.01 5.41 -60.44
C ARG A 74 -51.57 5.86 -60.20
N LYS A 75 -50.99 6.63 -61.13
CA LYS A 75 -49.65 7.22 -60.94
C LYS A 75 -49.62 8.18 -59.74
N ALA A 76 -50.64 9.02 -59.58
CA ALA A 76 -50.78 9.90 -58.44
C ALA A 76 -50.90 9.11 -57.12
N GLY A 77 -51.76 8.08 -57.05
CA GLY A 77 -51.91 7.21 -55.89
C GLY A 77 -50.63 6.48 -55.49
N ARG A 78 -49.88 5.96 -56.46
CA ARG A 78 -48.53 5.39 -56.21
C ARG A 78 -47.54 6.45 -55.70
N GLY A 79 -47.61 7.67 -56.23
CA GLY A 79 -46.83 8.81 -55.77
C GLY A 79 -47.13 9.18 -54.31
N VAL A 80 -48.40 9.26 -53.93
CA VAL A 80 -48.85 9.53 -52.55
C VAL A 80 -48.42 8.42 -51.59
N ALA A 81 -48.56 7.15 -51.98
CA ALA A 81 -48.11 6.02 -51.17
C ALA A 81 -46.58 6.02 -50.97
N ALA A 82 -45.81 6.33 -52.01
CA ALA A 82 -44.35 6.47 -51.93
C ALA A 82 -43.95 7.66 -51.04
N ALA A 83 -44.61 8.82 -51.18
CA ALA A 83 -44.38 10.00 -50.35
C ALA A 83 -44.68 9.71 -48.87
N THR A 84 -45.77 9.01 -48.57
CA THR A 84 -46.14 8.61 -47.20
C THR A 84 -45.08 7.70 -46.58
N ARG A 85 -44.57 6.70 -47.33
CA ARG A 85 -43.47 5.84 -46.87
C ARG A 85 -42.18 6.62 -46.65
N MET A 86 -41.83 7.52 -47.57
CA MET A 86 -40.66 8.40 -47.42
C MET A 86 -40.78 9.28 -46.18
N ARG A 87 -41.98 9.78 -45.85
CA ARG A 87 -42.25 10.56 -44.64
C ARG A 87 -42.02 9.75 -43.37
N THR A 88 -42.60 8.55 -43.28
CA THR A 88 -42.40 7.67 -42.11
C THR A 88 -40.92 7.30 -41.93
N LEU A 89 -40.21 7.00 -43.02
CA LEU A 89 -38.77 6.77 -42.99
C LEU A 89 -38.00 8.02 -42.55
N GLY A 90 -38.37 9.20 -43.05
CA GLY A 90 -37.76 10.48 -42.65
C GLY A 90 -37.93 10.78 -41.15
N GLN A 91 -39.11 10.51 -40.59
CA GLN A 91 -39.38 10.63 -39.15
C GLN A 91 -38.55 9.64 -38.32
N GLN A 92 -38.45 8.39 -38.77
CA GLN A 92 -37.60 7.37 -38.11
C GLN A 92 -36.13 7.78 -38.14
N VAL A 93 -35.63 8.24 -39.29
CA VAL A 93 -34.25 8.71 -39.43
C VAL A 93 -33.99 9.90 -38.50
N ALA A 94 -34.90 10.88 -38.45
CA ALA A 94 -34.77 12.03 -37.56
C ALA A 94 -34.71 11.62 -36.07
N GLY A 95 -35.54 10.65 -35.66
CA GLY A 95 -35.50 10.09 -34.30
C GLY A 95 -34.14 9.45 -34.00
N THR A 96 -33.65 8.59 -34.89
CA THR A 96 -32.33 7.95 -34.72
C THR A 96 -31.17 8.95 -34.72
N LEU A 97 -31.25 10.03 -35.52
CA LEU A 97 -30.25 11.09 -35.53
C LEU A 97 -30.23 11.87 -34.21
N ALA A 98 -31.39 12.14 -33.61
CA ALA A 98 -31.48 12.78 -32.31
C ALA A 98 -30.87 11.91 -31.20
N GLU A 99 -31.14 10.60 -31.21
CA GLU A 99 -30.53 9.64 -30.29
C GLU A 99 -29.00 9.56 -30.47
N LEU A 100 -28.51 9.48 -31.71
CA LEU A 100 -27.08 9.48 -32.00
C LEU A 100 -26.40 10.77 -31.56
N LEU A 101 -27.04 11.93 -31.75
CA LEU A 101 -26.51 13.22 -31.29
C LEU A 101 -26.42 13.27 -29.77
N ALA A 102 -27.44 12.79 -29.06
CA ALA A 102 -27.42 12.69 -27.61
C ALA A 102 -26.28 11.78 -27.11
N SER A 103 -26.13 10.60 -27.74
CA SER A 103 -25.03 9.67 -27.42
C SER A 103 -23.66 10.28 -27.70
N THR A 104 -23.51 11.02 -28.80
CA THR A 104 -22.24 11.67 -29.18
C THR A 104 -21.87 12.76 -28.18
N ARG A 105 -22.83 13.58 -27.74
CA ARG A 105 -22.61 14.59 -26.70
C ARG A 105 -22.26 13.97 -25.35
N GLN A 106 -22.89 12.85 -24.99
CA GLN A 106 -22.53 12.11 -23.79
C GLN A 106 -21.08 11.58 -23.88
N GLN A 107 -20.68 11.05 -25.03
CA GLN A 107 -19.31 10.60 -25.26
C GLN A 107 -18.30 11.75 -25.19
N ALA A 108 -18.66 12.94 -25.68
CA ALA A 108 -17.86 14.16 -25.53
C ALA A 108 -17.61 14.51 -24.05
N ALA A 109 -18.68 14.50 -23.24
CA ALA A 109 -18.60 14.78 -21.82
C ALA A 109 -17.74 13.74 -21.08
N SER A 110 -17.94 12.44 -21.37
CA SER A 110 -17.12 11.37 -20.81
C SER A 110 -15.64 11.49 -21.19
N GLY A 111 -15.33 11.83 -22.45
CA GLY A 111 -13.96 12.04 -22.91
C GLY A 111 -13.29 13.22 -22.19
N SER A 112 -14.00 14.32 -21.96
CA SER A 112 -13.50 15.46 -21.18
C SER A 112 -13.20 15.08 -19.74
N GLN A 113 -14.11 14.35 -19.08
CA GLN A 113 -13.89 13.84 -17.73
C GLN A 113 -12.69 12.90 -17.66
N GLN A 114 -12.53 12.03 -18.66
CA GLN A 114 -11.40 11.10 -18.75
C GLN A 114 -10.07 11.85 -18.89
N ALA A 115 -10.02 12.93 -19.67
CA ALA A 115 -8.82 13.77 -19.77
C ALA A 115 -8.42 14.38 -18.41
N GLY A 116 -9.40 14.83 -17.62
CA GLY A 116 -9.17 15.32 -16.25
C GLY A 116 -8.57 14.24 -15.34
N MET A 117 -9.20 13.05 -15.30
CA MET A 117 -8.72 11.92 -14.51
C MET A 117 -7.29 11.49 -14.92
N VAL A 118 -6.98 11.54 -16.21
CA VAL A 118 -5.64 11.24 -16.72
C VAL A 118 -4.60 12.21 -16.17
N ASN A 119 -4.92 13.49 -16.12
CA ASN A 119 -4.04 14.51 -15.56
C ASN A 119 -3.81 14.29 -14.06
N ASP A 120 -4.88 14.05 -13.30
CA ASP A 120 -4.80 13.83 -11.86
C ASP A 120 -3.94 12.59 -11.50
N ILE A 121 -4.14 11.50 -12.24
CA ILE A 121 -3.32 10.28 -12.06
C ILE A 121 -1.86 10.55 -12.44
N THR A 122 -1.59 11.34 -13.49
CA THR A 122 -0.22 11.68 -13.89
C THR A 122 0.49 12.48 -12.78
N THR A 123 -0.16 13.48 -12.20
CA THR A 123 0.35 14.22 -11.03
C THR A 123 0.62 13.28 -9.85
N THR A 124 -0.30 12.36 -9.56
CA THR A 124 -0.14 11.38 -8.47
C THR A 124 1.09 10.49 -8.69
N ILE A 125 1.38 10.10 -9.94
CA ILE A 125 2.57 9.31 -10.28
C ILE A 125 3.85 10.11 -10.01
N GLU A 126 3.88 11.39 -10.36
CA GLU A 126 5.03 12.28 -10.11
C GLU A 126 5.29 12.42 -8.60
N GLU A 127 4.24 12.69 -7.81
CA GLU A 127 4.32 12.76 -6.35
C GLU A 127 4.81 11.44 -5.72
N LEU A 128 4.27 10.30 -6.18
CA LEU A 128 4.70 8.98 -5.69
C LEU A 128 6.16 8.68 -6.04
N ASN A 129 6.64 9.16 -7.18
CA ASN A 129 8.04 8.98 -7.57
C ASN A 129 8.97 9.82 -6.67
N GLU A 130 8.60 11.05 -6.36
CA GLU A 130 9.36 11.89 -5.42
C GLU A 130 9.43 11.26 -4.02
N VAL A 131 8.29 10.79 -3.49
CA VAL A 131 8.24 10.07 -2.21
C VAL A 131 9.10 8.80 -2.25
N GLY A 132 9.11 8.08 -3.36
CA GLY A 132 9.96 6.92 -3.58
C GLY A 132 11.45 7.25 -3.46
N ILE A 133 11.90 8.34 -4.08
CA ILE A 133 13.29 8.82 -4.01
C ILE A 133 13.66 9.19 -2.57
N GLN A 134 12.82 9.97 -1.88
CA GLN A 134 13.05 10.36 -0.48
C GLN A 134 13.13 9.13 0.45
N ASN A 135 12.34 8.10 0.19
CA ASN A 135 12.37 6.87 0.98
C ASN A 135 13.66 6.06 0.75
N VAL A 136 14.23 6.09 -0.46
CA VAL A 136 15.55 5.50 -0.73
C VAL A 136 16.63 6.23 0.06
N GLU A 137 16.66 7.56 0.03
CA GLU A 137 17.63 8.37 0.78
C GLU A 137 17.54 8.10 2.29
N LYS A 138 16.31 8.03 2.84
CA LYS A 138 16.09 7.68 4.25
C LYS A 138 16.58 6.27 4.58
N ALA A 139 16.33 5.29 3.71
CA ALA A 139 16.81 3.94 3.90
C ALA A 139 18.35 3.87 3.88
N GLU A 140 19.00 4.62 3.00
CA GLU A 140 20.46 4.74 2.96
C GLU A 140 21.02 5.39 4.24
N GLY A 141 20.36 6.44 4.74
CA GLY A 141 20.71 7.04 6.03
C GLY A 141 20.58 6.07 7.20
N ILE A 142 19.55 5.21 7.22
CA ILE A 142 19.40 4.16 8.22
C ILE A 142 20.56 3.15 8.14
N ILE A 143 21.00 2.77 6.95
CA ILE A 143 22.14 1.86 6.75
C ILE A 143 23.42 2.47 7.36
N GLN A 144 23.70 3.74 7.09
CA GLN A 144 24.87 4.42 7.65
C GLN A 144 24.84 4.48 9.18
N ILE A 145 23.69 4.83 9.77
CA ILE A 145 23.52 4.85 11.23
C ILE A 145 23.70 3.45 11.83
N ALA A 146 23.19 2.42 11.14
CA ALA A 146 23.34 1.04 11.56
C ALA A 146 24.81 0.59 11.53
N GLU A 147 25.56 0.91 10.48
CA GLU A 147 27.01 0.63 10.38
C GLU A 147 27.80 1.32 11.49
N GLN A 148 27.50 2.60 11.78
CA GLN A 148 28.12 3.32 12.88
C GLN A 148 27.77 2.69 14.24
N SER A 149 26.52 2.28 14.43
CA SER A 149 26.05 1.62 15.65
C SER A 149 26.72 0.26 15.84
N GLU A 150 26.98 -0.47 14.75
CA GLU A 150 27.70 -1.74 14.78
C GLU A 150 29.13 -1.53 15.27
N GLN A 151 29.83 -0.53 14.71
CA GLN A 151 31.19 -0.19 15.13
C GLN A 151 31.26 0.15 16.63
N ILE A 152 30.35 1.02 17.11
CA ILE A 152 30.27 1.38 18.54
C ILE A 152 30.00 0.15 19.41
N SER A 153 29.15 -0.77 18.94
CA SER A 153 28.83 -1.98 19.69
C SER A 153 30.00 -2.97 19.75
N GLN A 154 30.77 -3.09 18.67
CA GLN A 154 31.99 -3.89 18.63
C GLN A 154 33.06 -3.32 19.56
N ASP A 155 33.25 -2.00 19.57
CA ASP A 155 34.17 -1.34 20.49
C ASP A 155 33.71 -1.51 21.94
N GLY A 156 32.42 -1.33 22.23
CA GLY A 156 31.85 -1.62 23.55
C GLY A 156 32.04 -3.08 23.99
N GLN A 157 32.00 -4.03 23.05
CA GLN A 157 32.25 -5.44 23.35
C GLN A 157 33.73 -5.71 23.72
N ARG A 158 34.67 -5.00 23.08
CA ARG A 158 36.10 -5.03 23.46
C ARG A 158 36.30 -4.45 24.87
N ASP A 159 35.65 -3.34 25.17
CA ASP A 159 35.71 -2.70 26.51
C ASP A 159 35.15 -3.63 27.60
N VAL A 160 34.06 -4.35 27.31
CA VAL A 160 33.52 -5.36 28.22
C VAL A 160 34.52 -6.49 28.50
N VAL A 161 35.21 -6.99 27.47
CA VAL A 161 36.25 -8.03 27.64
C VAL A 161 37.38 -7.50 28.52
N ALA A 162 37.89 -6.30 28.24
CA ALA A 162 38.93 -5.66 29.04
C ALA A 162 38.48 -5.42 30.50
N ALA A 163 37.21 -5.05 30.72
CA ALA A 163 36.65 -4.89 32.06
C ALA A 163 36.56 -6.22 32.82
N ILE A 164 36.19 -7.32 32.16
CA ILE A 164 36.17 -8.66 32.78
C ILE A 164 37.58 -9.06 33.21
N GLU A 165 38.59 -8.87 32.36
CA GLU A 165 40.00 -9.12 32.70
C GLU A 165 40.51 -8.24 33.84
N GLY A 166 40.07 -6.98 33.89
CA GLY A 166 40.37 -6.06 34.99
C GLY A 166 39.79 -6.53 36.32
N ILE A 167 38.52 -6.96 36.32
CA ILE A 167 37.85 -7.51 37.51
C ILE A 167 38.49 -8.83 37.95
N ASP A 168 38.92 -9.68 37.02
CA ASP A 168 39.58 -10.93 37.36
C ASP A 168 40.94 -10.70 38.04
N ARG A 169 41.73 -9.74 37.53
CA ARG A 169 42.96 -9.29 38.19
C ARG A 169 42.68 -8.71 39.57
N LEU A 170 41.62 -7.91 39.73
CA LEU A 170 41.22 -7.37 41.03
C LEU A 170 40.87 -8.49 42.02
N ARG A 171 40.12 -9.50 41.58
CA ARG A 171 39.79 -10.69 42.38
C ARG A 171 41.05 -11.40 42.88
N GLN A 172 42.02 -11.64 41.99
CA GLN A 172 43.30 -12.26 42.35
C GLN A 172 44.07 -11.43 43.40
N GLN A 173 44.07 -10.09 43.28
CA GLN A 173 44.70 -9.23 44.27
C GLN A 173 44.00 -9.29 45.64
N VAL A 174 42.67 -9.32 45.65
CA VAL A 174 41.88 -9.48 46.87
C VAL A 174 42.15 -10.83 47.56
N GLU A 175 42.24 -11.92 46.79
CA GLU A 175 42.62 -13.25 47.31
C GLU A 175 44.03 -13.26 47.92
N LEU A 176 44.99 -12.59 47.27
CA LEU A 176 46.34 -12.43 47.80
C LEU A 176 46.37 -11.62 49.11
N ILE A 177 45.58 -10.55 49.21
CA ILE A 177 45.43 -9.75 50.44
C ILE A 177 44.85 -10.62 51.56
N ALA A 178 43.81 -11.41 51.28
CA ALA A 178 43.21 -12.33 52.26
C ALA A 178 44.26 -13.32 52.80
N ALA A 179 45.06 -13.91 51.92
CA ALA A 179 46.13 -14.83 52.30
C ALA A 179 47.19 -14.16 53.20
N LYS A 180 47.56 -12.90 52.92
CA LYS A 180 48.51 -12.14 53.75
C LYS A 180 47.95 -11.76 55.11
N ILE A 181 46.65 -11.48 55.20
CA ILE A 181 45.97 -11.22 56.49
C ILE A 181 45.95 -12.49 57.35
N LEU A 182 45.74 -13.65 56.74
CA LEU A 182 45.81 -14.93 57.45
C LEU A 182 47.22 -15.21 57.99
N ASP A 183 48.27 -15.04 57.18
CA ASP A 183 49.67 -15.18 57.62
C ASP A 183 50.03 -14.18 58.74
N LEU A 184 49.55 -12.94 58.66
CA LEU A 184 49.73 -11.95 59.72
C LEU A 184 49.04 -12.38 61.02
N THR A 185 47.83 -12.92 60.93
CA THR A 185 47.07 -13.39 62.09
C THR A 185 47.78 -14.55 62.78
N GLU A 186 48.31 -15.51 62.02
CA GLU A 186 49.10 -16.63 62.52
C GLU A 186 50.39 -16.15 63.21
N ARG A 187 51.17 -15.27 62.57
CA ARG A 187 52.38 -14.69 63.17
C ARG A 187 52.10 -13.91 64.44
N THR A 188 51.01 -13.13 64.46
CA THR A 188 50.59 -12.36 65.65
C THR A 188 50.24 -13.29 66.81
N GLN A 189 49.60 -14.44 66.53
CA GLN A 189 49.31 -15.46 67.52
C GLN A 189 50.58 -16.10 68.10
N GLN A 190 51.54 -16.47 67.23
CA GLN A 190 52.84 -17.01 67.65
C GLN A 190 53.62 -16.02 68.54
N ILE A 191 53.63 -14.72 68.19
CA ILE A 191 54.25 -13.70 69.04
C ILE A 191 53.51 -13.59 70.38
N GLY A 192 52.18 -13.72 70.39
CA GLY A 192 51.38 -13.75 71.62
C GLY A 192 51.81 -14.85 72.60
N GLU A 193 52.10 -16.05 72.08
CA GLU A 193 52.60 -17.19 72.87
C GLU A 193 54.01 -16.92 73.44
N ILE A 194 54.91 -16.36 72.63
CA ILE A 194 56.25 -15.95 73.05
C ILE A 194 56.16 -14.92 74.18
N ILE A 195 55.33 -13.88 74.01
CA ILE A 195 55.17 -12.82 75.02
C ILE A 195 54.54 -13.35 76.31
N SER A 196 53.65 -14.34 76.24
CA SER A 196 53.15 -15.02 77.43
C SER A 196 54.28 -15.72 78.20
N SER A 197 55.15 -16.42 77.48
CA SER A 197 56.33 -17.09 78.06
C SER A 197 57.31 -16.10 78.68
N VAL A 198 57.57 -14.96 78.02
CA VAL A 198 58.45 -13.90 78.56
C VAL A 198 57.85 -13.28 79.83
N ASN A 199 56.53 -13.08 79.86
CA ASN A 199 55.84 -12.58 81.06
C ASN A 199 55.95 -13.59 82.23
N GLU A 200 55.87 -14.89 81.97
CA GLU A 200 56.10 -15.94 82.97
C GLU A 200 57.54 -15.92 83.50
N ILE A 201 58.54 -15.77 82.61
CA ILE A 201 59.95 -15.63 82.99
C ILE A 201 60.18 -14.38 83.84
N ALA A 202 59.56 -13.25 83.49
CA ALA A 202 59.63 -12.02 84.26
C ALA A 202 59.05 -12.20 85.68
N GLU A 203 57.90 -12.88 85.81
CA GLU A 203 57.29 -13.18 87.11
C GLU A 203 58.18 -14.12 87.95
N GLN A 204 58.75 -15.17 87.33
CA GLN A 204 59.71 -16.05 87.99
C GLN A 204 60.97 -15.30 88.44
N SER A 205 61.51 -14.42 87.59
CA SER A 205 62.69 -13.60 87.89
C SER A 205 62.42 -12.64 89.05
N LYS A 206 61.22 -12.06 89.12
CA LYS A 206 60.77 -11.24 90.25
C LYS A 206 60.72 -12.03 91.57
N LEU A 207 60.22 -13.27 91.53
CA LEU A 207 60.19 -14.17 92.69
C LEU A 207 61.61 -14.60 93.12
N LEU A 208 62.47 -14.94 92.16
CA LEU A 208 63.89 -15.25 92.40
C LEU A 208 64.62 -14.07 93.05
N ALA A 209 64.42 -12.86 92.52
CA ALA A 209 64.99 -11.63 93.06
C ALA A 209 64.50 -11.35 94.49
N LEU A 210 63.21 -11.58 94.77
CA LEU A 210 62.66 -11.45 96.11
C LEU A 210 63.33 -12.43 97.09
N ASN A 211 63.47 -13.70 96.71
CA ASN A 211 64.15 -14.71 97.51
C ASN A 211 65.63 -14.34 97.75
N ALA A 212 66.32 -13.82 96.73
CA ALA A 212 67.69 -13.34 96.86
C ALA A 212 67.80 -12.12 97.79
N SER A 213 66.88 -11.16 97.72
CA SER A 213 66.82 -10.02 98.65
C SER A 213 66.62 -10.46 100.10
N ILE A 214 65.77 -11.49 100.33
CA ILE A 214 65.53 -12.05 101.67
C ILE A 214 66.80 -12.70 102.22
N GLU A 215 67.47 -13.54 101.43
CA GLU A 215 68.69 -14.23 101.88
C GLU A 215 69.86 -13.25 102.06
N ALA A 216 69.95 -12.21 101.23
CA ALA A 216 70.91 -11.12 101.39
C ALA A 216 70.68 -10.31 102.68
N ALA A 217 69.42 -10.03 103.04
CA ALA A 217 69.09 -9.40 104.32
C ALA A 217 69.46 -10.28 105.53
N LYS A 218 69.28 -11.60 105.39
CA LYS A 218 69.63 -12.60 106.42
C LYS A 218 71.13 -12.74 106.64
N ALA A 219 71.95 -12.48 105.63
CA ALA A 219 73.42 -12.47 105.73
C ALA A 219 74.00 -11.18 106.37
N GLY A 220 73.17 -10.20 106.73
CA GLY A 220 73.58 -8.97 107.42
C GLY A 220 74.56 -8.11 106.61
N GLU A 221 75.65 -7.65 107.25
CA GLU A 221 76.66 -6.78 106.61
C GLU A 221 77.33 -7.42 105.39
N HIS A 222 77.50 -8.76 105.38
CA HIS A 222 78.11 -9.48 104.26
C HIS A 222 77.20 -9.60 103.03
N GLY A 223 75.89 -9.40 103.20
CA GLY A 223 74.89 -9.51 102.12
C GLY A 223 74.58 -8.20 101.39
N ARG A 224 75.15 -7.06 101.82
CA ARG A 224 74.81 -5.73 101.27
C ARG A 224 74.95 -5.62 99.75
N GLY A 225 76.05 -6.12 99.18
CA GLY A 225 76.26 -6.12 97.73
C GLY A 225 75.24 -6.97 96.97
N PHE A 226 74.90 -8.15 97.52
CA PHE A 226 73.87 -9.04 96.95
C PHE A 226 72.46 -8.44 97.05
N ALA A 227 72.15 -7.71 98.11
CA ALA A 227 70.85 -7.05 98.29
C ALA A 227 70.60 -5.98 97.20
N VAL A 228 71.64 -5.22 96.83
CA VAL A 228 71.55 -4.22 95.75
C VAL A 228 71.30 -4.89 94.40
N VAL A 229 72.05 -5.96 94.08
CA VAL A 229 71.85 -6.72 92.83
C VAL A 229 70.46 -7.34 92.77
N ALA A 230 69.97 -7.92 93.87
CA ALA A 230 68.64 -8.50 93.93
C ALA A 230 67.53 -7.46 93.72
N LEU A 231 67.67 -6.25 94.28
CA LEU A 231 66.73 -5.15 94.04
C LEU A 231 66.72 -4.69 92.56
N GLU A 232 67.89 -4.64 91.93
CA GLU A 232 68.02 -4.30 90.51
C GLU A 232 67.35 -5.35 89.60
N ILE A 233 67.59 -6.64 89.87
CA ILE A 233 66.92 -7.74 89.14
C ILE A 233 65.40 -7.66 89.31
N ARG A 234 64.90 -7.37 90.52
CA ARG A 234 63.47 -7.21 90.77
C ARG A 234 62.88 -6.06 89.96
N THR A 235 63.61 -4.96 89.86
CA THR A 235 63.18 -3.77 89.11
C THR A 235 63.15 -4.05 87.61
N LEU A 236 64.18 -4.71 87.07
CA LEU A 236 64.22 -5.17 85.68
C LEU A 236 63.10 -6.16 85.35
N ALA A 237 62.78 -7.07 86.27
CA ALA A 237 61.69 -8.03 86.12
C ALA A 237 60.31 -7.32 86.06
N GLU A 238 60.07 -6.32 86.92
CA GLU A 238 58.84 -5.53 86.88
C GLU A 238 58.73 -4.70 85.58
N GLN A 239 59.84 -4.08 85.14
CA GLN A 239 59.90 -3.37 83.87
C GLN A 239 59.62 -4.32 82.68
N SER A 240 60.20 -5.53 82.69
CA SER A 240 59.94 -6.55 81.68
C SER A 240 58.47 -6.96 81.65
N LYS A 241 57.85 -7.15 82.82
CA LYS A 241 56.41 -7.44 82.93
C LYS A 241 55.56 -6.33 82.32
N GLN A 242 55.84 -5.08 82.68
CA GLN A 242 55.12 -3.92 82.16
C GLN A 242 55.27 -3.79 80.64
N ALA A 243 56.47 -4.02 80.10
CA ALA A 243 56.72 -4.05 78.66
C ALA A 243 55.94 -5.17 77.96
N THR A 244 55.93 -6.40 78.52
CA THR A 244 55.16 -7.52 77.94
C THR A 244 53.64 -7.25 77.92
N GLN A 245 53.09 -6.55 78.92
CA GLN A 245 51.69 -6.11 78.91
C GLN A 245 51.40 -5.11 77.79
N GLN A 246 52.29 -4.14 77.57
CA GLN A 246 52.16 -3.19 76.45
C GLN A 246 52.19 -3.92 75.10
N VAL A 247 53.13 -4.85 74.91
CA VAL A 247 53.19 -5.67 73.69
C VAL A 247 51.92 -6.49 73.50
N ARG A 248 51.40 -7.12 74.56
CA ARG A 248 50.13 -7.87 74.49
C ARG A 248 48.95 -6.99 74.06
N SER A 249 48.89 -5.74 74.53
CA SER A 249 47.87 -4.77 74.09
C SER A 249 47.98 -4.49 72.59
N ILE A 250 49.20 -4.22 72.10
CA ILE A 250 49.46 -3.95 70.68
C ILE A 250 49.09 -5.18 69.81
N LEU A 251 49.44 -6.39 70.23
CA LEU A 251 49.06 -7.61 69.53
C LEU A 251 47.54 -7.79 69.46
N GLY A 252 46.81 -7.44 70.52
CA GLY A 252 45.35 -7.46 70.53
C GLY A 252 44.74 -6.45 69.55
N GLU A 253 45.33 -5.27 69.41
CA GLU A 253 44.94 -4.28 68.39
C GLU A 253 45.22 -4.78 66.98
N ILE A 254 46.39 -5.39 66.74
CA ILE A 254 46.75 -5.99 65.45
C ILE A 254 45.78 -7.12 65.07
N GLN A 255 45.41 -7.99 66.01
CA GLN A 255 44.43 -9.05 65.76
C GLN A 255 43.06 -8.48 65.38
N LYS A 256 42.57 -7.47 66.10
CA LYS A 256 41.30 -6.80 65.77
C LYS A 256 41.34 -6.15 64.39
N ALA A 257 42.43 -5.44 64.07
CA ALA A 257 42.62 -4.81 62.77
C ALA A 257 42.69 -5.85 61.64
N SER A 258 43.40 -6.97 61.86
CA SER A 258 43.51 -8.07 60.90
C SER A 258 42.15 -8.73 60.65
N HIS A 259 41.37 -8.98 61.69
CA HIS A 259 40.02 -9.52 61.56
C HIS A 259 39.08 -8.59 60.77
N SER A 260 39.13 -7.29 61.08
CA SER A 260 38.37 -6.27 60.31
C SER A 260 38.79 -6.25 58.84
N ALA A 261 40.10 -6.27 58.56
CA ALA A 261 40.63 -6.32 57.19
C ALA A 261 40.19 -7.60 56.46
N ALA A 262 40.12 -8.75 57.14
CA ALA A 262 39.64 -9.99 56.55
C ALA A 262 38.18 -9.88 56.11
N MET A 263 37.30 -9.30 56.94
CA MET A 263 35.88 -9.10 56.59
C MET A 263 35.72 -8.19 55.36
N VAL A 264 36.44 -7.06 55.31
CA VAL A 264 36.41 -6.13 54.17
C VAL A 264 36.93 -6.81 52.90
N THR A 265 37.94 -7.67 53.03
CA THR A 265 38.50 -8.41 51.89
C THR A 265 37.51 -9.47 51.37
N GLU A 266 36.79 -10.15 52.25
CA GLU A 266 35.73 -11.09 51.86
C GLU A 266 34.58 -10.37 51.13
N GLU A 267 34.15 -9.22 51.65
CA GLU A 267 33.15 -8.38 51.00
C GLU A 267 33.64 -7.88 49.62
N GLY A 268 34.90 -7.47 49.51
CA GLY A 268 35.53 -7.09 48.26
C GLY A 268 35.55 -8.22 47.22
N SER A 269 35.79 -9.46 47.65
CA SER A 269 35.75 -10.64 46.78
C SER A 269 34.35 -10.93 46.24
N LYS A 270 33.32 -10.82 47.11
CA LYS A 270 31.91 -10.93 46.69
C LYS A 270 31.54 -9.83 45.70
N ALA A 271 31.90 -8.58 45.99
CA ALA A 271 31.64 -7.44 45.10
C ALA A 271 32.31 -7.60 43.73
N ALA A 272 33.54 -8.10 43.67
CA ALA A 272 34.23 -8.40 42.41
C ALA A 272 33.51 -9.48 41.60
N THR A 273 33.07 -10.56 42.26
CA THR A 273 32.33 -11.66 41.63
C THR A 273 30.99 -11.18 41.05
N GLU A 274 30.23 -10.41 41.83
CA GLU A 274 28.98 -9.80 41.38
C GLU A 274 29.21 -8.82 40.22
N GLY A 275 30.26 -8.00 40.31
CA GLY A 275 30.70 -7.08 39.26
C GLY A 275 30.99 -7.81 37.95
N SER A 276 31.76 -8.89 38.00
CA SER A 276 32.05 -9.74 36.84
C SER A 276 30.76 -10.27 36.19
N SER A 277 29.81 -10.74 37.00
CA SER A 277 28.51 -11.23 36.51
C SER A 277 27.71 -10.12 35.80
N LYS A 278 27.73 -8.89 36.33
CA LYS A 278 27.02 -7.73 35.77
C LYS A 278 27.63 -7.33 34.43
N VAL A 279 28.96 -7.26 34.36
CA VAL A 279 29.68 -6.92 33.12
C VAL A 279 29.48 -7.99 32.05
N ARG A 280 29.47 -9.28 32.41
CA ARG A 280 29.15 -10.35 31.46
C ARG A 280 27.76 -10.21 30.85
N ARG A 281 26.75 -9.88 31.66
CA ARG A 281 25.39 -9.60 31.16
C ARG A 281 25.36 -8.40 30.21
N ILE A 282 26.17 -7.36 30.45
CA ILE A 282 26.30 -6.23 29.51
C ILE A 282 26.83 -6.73 28.15
N GLY A 283 27.85 -7.59 28.17
CA GLY A 283 28.38 -8.22 26.94
C GLY A 283 27.33 -9.00 26.16
N GLU A 284 26.50 -9.79 26.83
CA GLU A 284 25.39 -10.52 26.20
C GLU A 284 24.36 -9.55 25.55
N ARG A 285 24.04 -8.44 26.23
CA ARG A 285 23.13 -7.41 25.69
C ARG A 285 23.71 -6.69 24.49
N LEU A 286 25.01 -6.39 24.47
CA LEU A 286 25.68 -5.84 23.30
C LEU A 286 25.64 -6.82 22.12
N GLY A 287 25.82 -8.13 22.36
CA GLY A 287 25.64 -9.15 21.33
C GLY A 287 24.22 -9.16 20.74
N GLN A 288 23.18 -9.04 21.58
CA GLN A 288 21.80 -8.89 21.11
C GLN A 288 21.59 -7.60 20.30
N LEU A 289 22.23 -6.51 20.70
CA LEU A 289 22.15 -5.22 20.02
C LEU A 289 22.75 -5.30 18.61
N VAL A 290 23.91 -5.95 18.45
CA VAL A 290 24.52 -6.23 17.12
C VAL A 290 23.57 -7.04 16.23
N TYR A 291 22.87 -8.02 16.79
CA TYR A 291 21.86 -8.78 16.02
C TYR A 291 20.71 -7.89 15.53
N VAL A 292 20.20 -6.99 16.39
CA VAL A 292 19.13 -6.05 16.02
C VAL A 292 19.60 -5.03 14.98
N ILE A 293 20.83 -4.52 15.08
CA ILE A 293 21.43 -3.64 14.06
C ILE A 293 21.44 -4.32 12.69
N ASN A 294 21.89 -5.58 12.65
CA ASN A 294 21.93 -6.36 11.41
C ASN A 294 20.53 -6.57 10.80
N GLN A 295 19.51 -6.79 11.64
CA GLN A 295 18.11 -6.86 11.20
C GLN A 295 17.65 -5.52 10.59
N THR A 296 17.97 -4.40 11.24
CA THR A 296 17.65 -3.06 10.74
C THR A 296 18.30 -2.77 9.39
N THR A 297 19.58 -3.10 9.21
CA THR A 297 20.28 -2.95 7.92
C THR A 297 19.62 -3.76 6.82
N ARG A 298 19.20 -5.01 7.12
CA ARG A 298 18.47 -5.85 6.15
C ARG A 298 17.13 -5.23 5.77
N ALA A 299 16.36 -4.77 6.75
CA ALA A 299 15.07 -4.12 6.51
C ALA A 299 15.22 -2.86 5.65
N ALA A 300 16.22 -2.02 5.93
CA ALA A 300 16.51 -0.84 5.13
C ALA A 300 16.86 -1.20 3.67
N ARG A 301 17.69 -2.22 3.45
CA ARG A 301 17.99 -2.72 2.10
C ARG A 301 16.76 -3.26 1.37
N GLN A 302 15.86 -3.93 2.08
CA GLN A 302 14.59 -4.39 1.52
C GLN A 302 13.69 -3.21 1.12
N ILE A 303 13.66 -2.13 1.90
CA ILE A 303 12.96 -0.89 1.54
C ILE A 303 13.55 -0.32 0.25
N THR A 304 14.87 -0.17 0.14
CA THR A 304 15.51 0.30 -1.10
C THR A 304 15.15 -0.56 -2.31
N GLY A 305 15.14 -1.89 -2.14
CA GLY A 305 14.72 -2.82 -3.18
C GLY A 305 13.26 -2.65 -3.60
N ALA A 306 12.35 -2.53 -2.63
CA ALA A 306 10.93 -2.29 -2.86
C ALA A 306 10.67 -0.95 -3.56
N MET A 307 11.37 0.12 -3.15
CA MET A 307 11.25 1.44 -3.78
C MET A 307 11.73 1.43 -5.23
N ARG A 308 12.81 0.69 -5.56
CA ARG A 308 13.24 0.50 -6.95
C ARG A 308 12.18 -0.21 -7.79
N GLN A 309 11.57 -1.26 -7.25
CA GLN A 309 10.49 -1.97 -7.93
C GLN A 309 9.24 -1.09 -8.09
N GLN A 310 8.92 -0.26 -7.09
CA GLN A 310 7.84 0.71 -7.16
C GLN A 310 8.09 1.75 -8.27
N SER A 311 9.30 2.28 -8.39
CA SER A 311 9.67 3.22 -9.45
C SER A 311 9.46 2.63 -10.85
N LEU A 312 9.87 1.38 -11.07
CA LEU A 312 9.60 0.66 -12.32
C LEU A 312 8.10 0.48 -12.59
N GLY A 313 7.31 0.18 -11.55
CA GLY A 313 5.86 0.09 -11.66
C GLY A 313 5.21 1.43 -12.02
N LEU A 314 5.68 2.54 -11.42
CA LEU A 314 5.21 3.88 -11.72
C LEU A 314 5.53 4.29 -13.16
N GLU A 315 6.71 3.92 -13.69
CA GLU A 315 7.07 4.17 -15.09
C GLU A 315 6.11 3.45 -16.06
N GLN A 316 5.75 2.19 -15.75
CA GLN A 316 4.76 1.44 -16.54
C GLN A 316 3.37 2.08 -16.49
N ILE A 317 2.94 2.55 -15.32
CA ILE A 317 1.66 3.27 -15.19
C ILE A 317 1.71 4.57 -15.98
N ALA A 318 2.79 5.34 -15.89
CA ALA A 318 2.97 6.58 -16.66
C ALA A 318 2.85 6.34 -18.18
N GLN A 319 3.46 5.25 -18.67
CA GLN A 319 3.32 4.85 -20.07
C GLN A 319 1.87 4.50 -20.43
N GLY A 320 1.16 3.77 -19.56
CA GLY A 320 -0.27 3.47 -19.72
C GLY A 320 -1.12 4.74 -19.77
N MET A 321 -0.85 5.70 -18.88
CA MET A 321 -1.55 6.99 -18.86
C MET A 321 -1.32 7.79 -20.13
N LYS A 322 -0.11 7.75 -20.69
CA LYS A 322 0.19 8.37 -21.99
C LYS A 322 -0.64 7.76 -23.12
N GLN A 323 -0.80 6.43 -23.14
CA GLN A 323 -1.65 5.75 -24.13
C GLN A 323 -3.13 6.11 -23.96
N ILE A 324 -3.64 6.16 -22.72
CA ILE A 324 -5.02 6.58 -22.43
C ILE A 324 -5.24 8.04 -22.84
N ASN A 325 -4.26 8.91 -22.62
CA ASN A 325 -4.34 10.30 -23.07
C ASN A 325 -4.47 10.38 -24.61
N MET A 326 -3.66 9.62 -25.34
CA MET A 326 -3.75 9.54 -26.80
C MET A 326 -5.12 9.05 -27.26
N ALA A 327 -5.63 7.95 -26.68
CA ALA A 327 -6.96 7.42 -27.00
C ALA A 327 -8.09 8.42 -26.67
N THR A 328 -7.95 9.18 -25.58
CA THR A 328 -8.88 10.24 -25.21
C THR A 328 -8.89 11.37 -26.26
N GLN A 329 -7.72 11.77 -26.76
CA GLN A 329 -7.63 12.77 -27.84
C GLN A 329 -8.22 12.26 -29.16
N GLU A 330 -7.97 11.00 -29.53
CA GLU A 330 -8.58 10.37 -30.70
C GLU A 330 -10.10 10.28 -30.58
N THR A 331 -10.60 9.96 -29.39
CA THR A 331 -12.04 9.93 -29.08
C THR A 331 -12.65 11.32 -29.25
N LYS A 332 -11.98 12.37 -28.76
CA LYS A 332 -12.43 13.76 -28.96
C LYS A 332 -12.55 14.10 -30.45
N ILE A 333 -11.52 13.81 -31.25
CA ILE A 333 -11.55 14.04 -32.70
C ILE A 333 -12.69 13.26 -33.36
N SER A 334 -12.88 12.00 -32.97
CA SER A 334 -13.94 11.14 -33.51
C SER A 334 -15.35 11.66 -33.19
N VAL A 335 -15.53 12.16 -31.97
CA VAL A 335 -16.78 12.79 -31.52
C VAL A 335 -17.05 14.08 -32.31
N GLU A 336 -16.07 14.96 -32.48
CA GLU A 336 -16.21 16.18 -33.29
C GLU A 336 -16.60 15.85 -34.76
N GLN A 337 -16.00 14.81 -35.34
CA GLN A 337 -16.36 14.32 -36.67
C GLN A 337 -17.77 13.74 -36.73
N ALA A 338 -18.17 12.96 -35.72
CA ALA A 338 -19.51 12.39 -35.62
C ALA A 338 -20.58 13.50 -35.49
N GLU A 339 -20.35 14.52 -34.67
CA GLU A 339 -21.26 15.66 -34.56
C GLU A 339 -21.44 16.38 -35.90
N LEU A 340 -20.35 16.63 -36.64
CA LEU A 340 -20.40 17.25 -37.97
C LEU A 340 -21.16 16.39 -38.99
N ALA A 341 -20.96 15.07 -38.95
CA ALA A 341 -21.67 14.14 -39.82
C ALA A 341 -23.18 14.09 -39.50
N LEU A 342 -23.53 14.06 -38.21
CA LEU A 342 -24.91 14.06 -37.75
C LEU A 342 -25.62 15.39 -38.09
N ASP A 343 -24.96 16.54 -37.96
CA ASP A 343 -25.52 17.84 -38.38
C ASP A 343 -25.81 17.86 -39.88
N ARG A 344 -24.88 17.34 -40.71
CA ARG A 344 -25.09 17.22 -42.16
C ARG A 344 -26.27 16.30 -42.49
N LEU A 345 -26.37 15.14 -41.84
CA LEU A 345 -27.48 14.21 -42.04
C LEU A 345 -28.82 14.83 -41.62
N ALA A 346 -28.85 15.53 -40.48
CA ALA A 346 -30.05 16.23 -40.02
C ALA A 346 -30.52 17.26 -41.05
N ARG A 347 -29.60 18.07 -41.62
CA ARG A 347 -29.90 19.01 -42.71
C ARG A 347 -30.43 18.33 -43.97
N LEU A 348 -29.92 17.16 -44.33
CA LEU A 348 -30.39 16.39 -45.50
C LEU A 348 -31.79 15.81 -45.29
N THR A 349 -32.16 15.49 -44.05
CA THR A 349 -33.50 14.99 -43.71
C THR A 349 -34.56 16.08 -43.54
N GLU A 350 -34.15 17.34 -43.33
CA GLU A 350 -35.05 18.48 -43.17
C GLU A 350 -36.02 18.73 -44.36
N PRO A 351 -35.62 18.66 -45.64
CA PRO A 351 -36.56 18.81 -46.76
C PRO A 351 -37.60 17.68 -46.86
N ILE A 352 -37.27 16.47 -46.40
CA ILE A 352 -38.24 15.35 -46.31
C ILE A 352 -39.29 15.65 -45.23
N ARG A 353 -38.92 16.43 -44.21
CA ARG A 353 -39.79 16.91 -43.13
C ARG A 353 -40.61 18.14 -43.54
N ALA A 354 -40.01 19.10 -44.25
CA ALA A 354 -40.63 20.38 -44.59
C ALA A 354 -41.76 20.26 -45.64
N HIS A 355 -41.78 19.19 -46.44
CA HIS A 355 -42.86 18.92 -47.39
C HIS A 355 -44.23 18.67 -46.71
N ASP A 356 -44.25 18.48 -45.38
CA ASP A 356 -45.46 18.32 -44.53
C ASP A 356 -46.28 19.63 -44.44
N HIS A 357 -45.63 20.81 -44.47
CA HIS A 357 -46.33 22.10 -44.29
C HIS A 357 -46.82 22.75 -45.59
N GLY A 358 -46.45 22.21 -46.75
CA GLY A 358 -46.83 22.77 -48.06
C GLY A 358 -48.10 22.18 -48.67
N THR A 359 -48.65 21.10 -48.09
CA THR A 359 -49.80 20.36 -48.62
C THR A 359 -51.06 20.41 -47.75
N GLU A 360 -51.02 21.12 -46.62
CA GLU A 360 -52.18 21.38 -45.75
C GLU A 360 -52.83 22.77 -45.97
N ALA A 361 -52.41 23.52 -47.00
CA ALA A 361 -53.07 24.75 -47.46
C ALA A 361 -53.65 24.52 -48.87
#